data_AF-A0A7C7KV24-F1
#
_entry.id   AF-A0A7C7KV24-F1
#
_cell.length_a   1.000
_cell.length_b   1.000
_cell.length_c   1.000
_cell.angle_alpha   90.00
_cell.angle_beta   90.00
_cell.angle_gamma   90.00
#
_symmetry.space_group_name_H-M   'P 1'
#
loop_
_entity.id
_entity.type
_entity.pdbx_description
1 polymer ?
#
loop_
_entity_poly.entity_id
_entity_poly.type
_entity_poly.pdbx_seq_one_letter_code
_entity_poly.pdbx_strand_id
1 'polypeptide(L)'
;MHRHLFATAFTTVFLTSSLLTSPSHADIGSVYVQSLVTDEIVVQSDGSSYHRLAPLSNLIANVHVSVDAGQFGRVVWFTAWLGLGLEGVGRQYWPQYREDGHHKSFGNDRPRSWSGTVPVTVPGSSLETLALGQCNSLAQSLRAGGLGDKAIFAEDRRIELAVTHHLAYEMTGAAGSGVPGEGLPFWDDYKKVTLVCQKWAGAVPLGVGGLSIGDAEVKHASLSLLEQYGPSGLCKIVLSGVIQTDRADTEVRFRYKNQEGRLSAVHSVTTDHAKTAMFSHQYRIKNNYDAEHDVDWAESGFVRIVGVSHDFRTPWAEYTMECVEPGATDLQTVLRPEVKMQVVALEKVMVGRQLCVDTIRLYGMIVGRGPASGYAGFVGNDYLSKPEAYAVQQGEVAFVVAERKLNWQADPQATLATGPSGGGLKKQTLDLAFNVTGESGAIIASVPKRGYVFACVHPAVRVQRQGA
;
A
#
# COMPACT_ATOMS: atom_id res chain seq x y z
N MET A 1 -73.69 9.20 -69.48
CA MET A 1 -73.11 10.56 -69.41
C MET A 1 -72.21 10.62 -68.18
N HIS A 2 -70.92 10.91 -68.40
CA HIS A 2 -69.94 11.56 -67.52
C HIS A 2 -70.29 11.76 -66.02
N ARG A 3 -69.43 11.44 -65.04
CA ARG A 3 -68.10 12.05 -64.83
C ARG A 3 -67.29 11.30 -63.76
N HIS A 4 -65.98 11.18 -63.98
CA HIS A 4 -64.98 10.77 -62.98
C HIS A 4 -64.70 11.90 -61.99
N LEU A 5 -64.46 11.55 -60.72
CA LEU A 5 -63.83 12.39 -59.70
C LEU A 5 -62.71 11.58 -59.05
N PHE A 6 -61.47 11.88 -59.43
CA PHE A 6 -60.25 11.44 -58.75
C PHE A 6 -59.96 12.41 -57.61
N ALA A 7 -59.87 11.91 -56.39
CA ALA A 7 -59.38 12.65 -55.23
C ALA A 7 -57.90 12.32 -55.01
N THR A 8 -57.04 13.30 -55.28
CA THR A 8 -55.61 13.27 -54.97
C THR A 8 -55.41 13.60 -53.48
N ALA A 9 -54.99 12.61 -52.70
CA ALA A 9 -54.55 12.82 -51.31
C ALA A 9 -53.11 13.33 -51.32
N PHE A 10 -52.90 14.54 -50.80
CA PHE A 10 -51.58 15.11 -50.52
C PHE A 10 -51.03 14.48 -49.24
N THR A 11 -49.97 13.67 -49.37
CA THR A 11 -49.20 13.13 -48.24
C THR A 11 -48.19 14.18 -47.78
N THR A 12 -48.49 14.88 -46.67
CA THR A 12 -47.55 15.79 -46.01
C THR A 12 -46.51 14.98 -45.24
N VAL A 13 -45.28 14.93 -45.73
CA VAL A 13 -44.14 14.33 -45.00
C VAL A 13 -43.63 15.38 -44.00
N PHE A 14 -43.93 15.18 -42.71
CA PHE A 14 -43.26 15.91 -41.63
C PHE A 14 -41.85 15.33 -41.46
N LEU A 15 -40.83 16.09 -41.88
CA LEU A 15 -39.44 15.88 -41.46
C LEU A 15 -39.33 16.25 -39.99
N THR A 16 -39.49 15.28 -39.10
CA THR A 16 -39.07 15.41 -37.70
C THR A 16 -37.54 15.43 -37.69
N SER A 17 -36.96 16.61 -37.56
CA SER A 17 -35.54 16.78 -37.25
C SER A 17 -35.26 16.15 -35.88
N SER A 18 -34.79 14.92 -35.89
CA SER A 18 -34.18 14.30 -34.71
C SER A 18 -33.02 15.18 -34.30
N LEU A 19 -33.19 15.96 -33.22
CA LEU A 19 -32.09 16.58 -32.50
C LEU A 19 -31.25 15.42 -31.96
N LEU A 20 -30.27 14.98 -32.75
CA LEU A 20 -29.21 14.11 -32.30
C LEU A 20 -28.50 14.89 -31.18
N THR A 21 -28.79 14.53 -29.93
CA THR A 21 -27.97 14.93 -28.80
C THR A 21 -26.58 14.37 -29.07
N SER A 22 -25.69 15.21 -29.59
CA SER A 22 -24.27 14.86 -29.74
C SER A 22 -23.79 14.35 -28.39
N PRO A 23 -23.13 13.18 -28.32
CA PRO A 23 -22.60 12.68 -27.07
C PRO A 23 -21.74 13.79 -26.46
N SER A 24 -22.04 14.17 -25.22
CA SER A 24 -21.19 15.10 -24.47
C SER A 24 -19.79 14.49 -24.41
N HIS A 25 -18.82 15.14 -25.03
CA HIS A 25 -17.42 14.75 -24.93
C HIS A 25 -17.01 14.89 -23.47
N ALA A 26 -16.83 13.75 -22.79
CA ALA A 26 -16.37 13.70 -21.41
C ALA A 26 -14.88 14.06 -21.34
N ASP A 27 -14.46 14.57 -20.20
CA ASP A 27 -13.05 14.79 -19.87
C ASP A 27 -12.29 13.46 -19.87
N ILE A 28 -11.16 13.40 -20.60
CA ILE A 28 -10.36 12.18 -20.74
C ILE A 28 -8.94 12.46 -20.26
N GLY A 29 -8.46 11.63 -19.33
CA GLY A 29 -7.07 11.58 -18.92
C GLY A 29 -6.50 10.18 -19.12
N SER A 30 -5.33 10.08 -19.73
CA SER A 30 -4.57 8.84 -19.86
C SER A 30 -3.11 9.09 -19.50
N VAL A 31 -2.49 8.06 -18.96
CA VAL A 31 -1.08 8.09 -18.57
C VAL A 31 -0.52 6.69 -18.76
N TYR A 32 0.72 6.58 -19.22
CA TYR A 32 1.44 5.30 -19.22
C TYR A 32 2.95 5.51 -19.22
N VAL A 33 3.67 4.48 -18.74
CA VAL A 33 5.14 4.47 -18.80
C VAL A 33 5.57 4.14 -20.23
N GLN A 34 6.08 5.14 -20.96
CA GLN A 34 6.52 4.96 -22.34
C GLN A 34 7.87 4.22 -22.38
N SER A 35 8.82 4.63 -21.56
CA SER A 35 10.12 3.96 -21.42
C SER A 35 10.67 4.11 -20.00
N LEU A 36 11.46 3.13 -19.56
CA LEU A 36 12.31 3.26 -18.39
C LEU A 36 13.69 3.74 -18.84
N VAL A 37 14.27 4.65 -18.08
CA VAL A 37 15.67 5.07 -18.23
C VAL A 37 16.54 4.32 -17.21
N THR A 38 15.99 4.04 -16.03
CA THR A 38 16.62 3.20 -15.02
C THR A 38 16.24 1.74 -15.23
N ASP A 39 17.21 0.91 -15.57
CA ASP A 39 17.01 -0.53 -15.73
C ASP A 39 17.23 -1.32 -14.44
N GLU A 40 18.09 -0.80 -13.54
CA GLU A 40 18.46 -1.47 -12.29
C GLU A 40 18.45 -0.50 -11.10
N ILE A 41 17.99 -0.99 -9.96
CA ILE A 41 18.09 -0.35 -8.64
C ILE A 41 19.00 -1.24 -7.80
N VAL A 42 20.16 -0.74 -7.35
CA VAL A 42 21.18 -1.59 -6.72
C VAL A 42 21.21 -1.36 -5.21
N VAL A 43 21.16 -2.43 -4.43
CA VAL A 43 21.29 -2.41 -2.97
C VAL A 43 22.56 -3.13 -2.57
N GLN A 44 23.42 -2.46 -1.80
CA GLN A 44 24.69 -2.98 -1.32
C GLN A 44 24.52 -3.84 -0.08
N SER A 45 25.20 -4.98 -0.07
CA SER A 45 25.35 -5.84 1.11
C SER A 45 26.57 -5.45 1.95
N ASP A 46 26.60 -5.82 3.23
CA ASP A 46 27.80 -5.83 4.10
C ASP A 46 28.33 -7.26 4.38
N GLY A 47 27.77 -8.27 3.71
CA GLY A 47 28.06 -9.69 3.94
C GLY A 47 27.19 -10.35 5.01
N SER A 48 26.34 -9.61 5.70
CA SER A 48 25.36 -10.10 6.69
C SER A 48 23.95 -9.57 6.46
N SER A 49 23.81 -8.41 5.83
CA SER A 49 22.54 -7.79 5.49
C SER A 49 22.69 -6.92 4.24
N TYR A 50 21.56 -6.53 3.66
CA TYR A 50 21.51 -5.45 2.69
C TYR A 50 21.21 -4.15 3.45
N HIS A 51 22.13 -3.19 3.40
CA HIS A 51 22.13 -2.09 4.37
C HIS A 51 22.08 -0.69 3.75
N ARG A 52 22.35 -0.58 2.44
CA ARG A 52 22.39 0.73 1.77
C ARG A 52 22.00 0.61 0.30
N LEU A 53 21.23 1.57 -0.19
CA LEU A 53 21.00 1.75 -1.62
C LEU A 53 22.26 2.34 -2.28
N ALA A 54 22.69 1.79 -3.42
CA ALA A 54 23.85 2.32 -4.12
C ALA A 54 23.63 3.79 -4.51
N PRO A 55 24.67 4.65 -4.43
CA PRO A 55 24.55 6.06 -4.77
C PRO A 55 23.92 6.25 -6.16
N LEU A 56 23.05 7.25 -6.30
CA LEU A 56 22.39 7.60 -7.56
C LEU A 56 21.42 6.55 -8.12
N SER A 57 20.97 5.57 -7.31
CA SER A 57 19.92 4.62 -7.70
C SER A 57 18.53 5.29 -7.73
N ASN A 58 18.34 6.24 -8.63
CA ASN A 58 17.06 6.89 -8.88
C ASN A 58 16.27 6.06 -9.90
N LEU A 59 14.95 5.98 -9.74
CA LEU A 59 14.07 5.44 -10.76
C LEU A 59 13.64 6.56 -11.69
N ILE A 60 14.07 6.51 -12.94
CA ILE A 60 13.76 7.51 -13.96
C ILE A 60 12.96 6.84 -15.06
N ALA A 61 11.81 7.42 -15.40
CA ALA A 61 10.95 6.96 -16.47
C ALA A 61 10.43 8.12 -17.32
N ASN A 62 10.28 7.86 -18.62
CA ASN A 62 9.54 8.75 -19.51
C ASN A 62 8.07 8.33 -19.49
N VAL A 63 7.21 9.19 -18.96
CA VAL A 63 5.79 8.95 -18.80
C VAL A 63 5.04 9.75 -19.85
N HIS A 64 4.28 9.07 -20.71
CA HIS A 64 3.36 9.74 -21.61
C HIS A 64 2.09 10.10 -20.85
N VAL A 65 1.64 11.33 -21.00
CA VAL A 65 0.44 11.86 -20.37
C VAL A 65 -0.38 12.54 -21.45
N SER A 66 -1.68 12.25 -21.48
CA SER A 66 -2.64 12.88 -22.38
C SER A 66 -3.87 13.28 -21.58
N VAL A 67 -4.22 14.57 -21.61
CA VAL A 67 -5.36 15.15 -20.92
C VAL A 67 -6.15 16.01 -21.90
N ASP A 68 -7.46 15.78 -22.01
CA ASP A 68 -8.37 16.50 -22.91
C ASP A 68 -9.64 16.90 -22.14
N ALA A 69 -9.87 18.21 -22.04
CA ALA A 69 -11.02 18.81 -21.36
C ALA A 69 -12.26 18.98 -22.28
N GLY A 70 -12.24 18.34 -23.44
CA GLY A 70 -13.33 18.34 -24.39
C GLY A 70 -13.60 19.72 -25.01
N GLN A 71 -14.87 19.93 -25.40
CA GLN A 71 -15.25 21.09 -26.21
C GLN A 71 -15.27 22.42 -25.44
N PHE A 72 -15.69 22.37 -24.18
CA PHE A 72 -15.95 23.56 -23.35
C PHE A 72 -14.93 23.76 -22.24
N GLY A 73 -14.13 22.74 -21.94
CA GLY A 73 -13.19 22.80 -20.85
C GLY A 73 -11.80 23.34 -21.21
N ARG A 74 -10.96 23.38 -20.19
CA ARG A 74 -9.54 23.73 -20.26
C ARG A 74 -8.76 22.99 -19.19
N VAL A 75 -7.58 22.51 -19.51
CA VAL A 75 -6.69 21.84 -18.55
C VAL A 75 -6.10 22.89 -17.62
N VAL A 76 -6.36 22.75 -16.31
CA VAL A 76 -5.81 23.63 -15.27
C VAL A 76 -4.42 23.13 -14.88
N TRP A 77 -4.32 21.87 -14.48
CA TRP A 77 -3.05 21.24 -14.13
C TRP A 77 -3.15 19.72 -14.24
N PHE A 78 -1.99 19.05 -14.26
CA PHE A 78 -1.89 17.63 -14.01
C PHE A 78 -0.66 17.30 -13.17
N THR A 79 -0.68 16.13 -12.53
CA THR A 79 0.46 15.53 -11.84
C THR A 79 0.52 14.07 -12.24
N ALA A 80 1.67 13.63 -12.75
CA ALA A 80 1.94 12.24 -13.08
C ALA A 80 3.04 11.69 -12.18
N TRP A 81 2.84 10.53 -11.58
CA TRP A 81 3.82 9.92 -10.68
C TRP A 81 3.93 8.41 -10.90
N LEU A 82 5.00 7.83 -10.36
CA LEU A 82 5.28 6.40 -10.47
C LEU A 82 4.84 5.64 -9.22
N GLY A 83 4.65 4.34 -9.37
CA GLY A 83 4.60 3.39 -8.27
C GLY A 83 5.42 2.15 -8.58
N LEU A 84 5.71 1.34 -7.57
CA LEU A 84 6.47 0.09 -7.72
C LEU A 84 5.70 -1.09 -7.13
N GLY A 85 5.69 -2.21 -7.86
CA GLY A 85 4.92 -3.40 -7.52
C GLY A 85 5.72 -4.69 -7.62
N LEU A 86 5.35 -5.66 -6.79
CA LEU A 86 5.87 -7.03 -6.86
C LEU A 86 4.81 -7.95 -7.47
N GLU A 87 5.27 -9.00 -8.13
CA GLU A 87 4.38 -10.01 -8.68
C GLU A 87 3.57 -10.67 -7.55
N GLY A 88 2.26 -10.84 -7.77
CA GLY A 88 1.36 -11.43 -6.78
C GLY A 88 0.92 -10.51 -5.65
N VAL A 89 1.46 -9.28 -5.54
CA VAL A 89 0.99 -8.27 -4.57
C VAL A 89 -0.08 -7.40 -5.23
N GLY A 90 -1.21 -7.16 -4.53
CA GLY A 90 -2.29 -6.30 -5.04
C GLY A 90 -1.86 -4.85 -5.25
N ARG A 91 -2.28 -4.23 -6.37
CA ARG A 91 -1.88 -2.87 -6.80
C ARG A 91 -2.17 -1.77 -5.78
N GLN A 92 -3.20 -1.93 -4.95
CA GLN A 92 -3.54 -0.98 -3.89
C GLN A 92 -2.47 -0.89 -2.79
N TYR A 93 -1.54 -1.85 -2.74
CA TYR A 93 -0.43 -1.89 -1.78
C TYR A 93 0.90 -1.50 -2.41
N TRP A 94 0.91 -1.21 -3.71
CA TRP A 94 2.12 -0.79 -4.39
C TRP A 94 2.44 0.63 -3.89
N PRO A 95 3.63 0.87 -3.31
CA PRO A 95 4.03 2.21 -2.92
C PRO A 95 3.93 3.15 -4.13
N GLN A 96 3.37 4.33 -3.87
CA GLN A 96 3.21 5.38 -4.86
C GLN A 96 4.06 6.57 -4.43
N TYR A 97 4.78 7.14 -5.39
CA TYR A 97 5.74 8.22 -5.16
C TYR A 97 5.16 9.55 -5.61
N ARG A 98 3.99 9.90 -5.05
CA ARG A 98 3.22 11.07 -5.49
C ARG A 98 3.99 12.38 -5.32
N GLU A 99 4.70 12.53 -4.22
CA GLU A 99 5.52 13.71 -3.91
C GLU A 99 6.72 13.87 -4.85
N ASP A 100 7.16 12.78 -5.48
CA ASP A 100 8.24 12.74 -6.48
C ASP A 100 7.69 12.83 -7.93
N GLY A 101 6.41 13.17 -8.09
CA GLY A 101 5.73 13.26 -9.37
C GLY A 101 6.12 14.47 -10.22
N HIS A 102 5.86 14.40 -11.51
CA HIS A 102 5.94 15.55 -12.40
C HIS A 102 4.63 16.34 -12.36
N HIS A 103 4.69 17.56 -11.82
CA HIS A 103 3.58 18.50 -11.80
C HIS A 103 3.70 19.53 -12.93
N LYS A 104 2.59 19.80 -13.61
CA LYS A 104 2.49 20.87 -14.60
C LYS A 104 1.17 21.61 -14.45
N SER A 105 1.26 22.91 -14.24
CA SER A 105 0.13 23.83 -14.18
C SER A 105 0.12 24.77 -15.37
N PHE A 106 -1.07 25.09 -15.87
CA PHE A 106 -1.30 26.03 -16.94
C PHE A 106 -1.93 27.29 -16.34
N GLY A 107 -1.27 28.44 -16.55
CA GLY A 107 -1.70 29.74 -16.02
C GLY A 107 -2.98 30.25 -16.67
N ASN A 108 -2.94 31.45 -17.28
CA ASN A 108 -4.10 32.04 -17.93
C ASN A 108 -4.36 31.44 -19.33
N ASP A 109 -3.30 31.10 -20.06
CA ASP A 109 -3.38 30.48 -21.39
C ASP A 109 -3.53 28.96 -21.30
N ARG A 110 -4.66 28.53 -20.70
CA ARG A 110 -4.94 27.10 -20.52
C ARG A 110 -5.28 26.45 -21.86
N PRO A 111 -4.64 25.33 -22.23
CA PRO A 111 -5.00 24.61 -23.43
C PRO A 111 -6.28 23.79 -23.22
N ARG A 112 -6.94 23.43 -24.32
CA ARG A 112 -8.07 22.47 -24.28
C ARG A 112 -7.60 21.05 -24.03
N SER A 113 -6.49 20.68 -24.67
CA SER A 113 -5.85 19.39 -24.54
C SER A 113 -4.35 19.57 -24.38
N TRP A 114 -3.71 18.63 -23.69
CA TRP A 114 -2.27 18.53 -23.64
C TRP A 114 -1.86 17.07 -23.71
N SER A 115 -0.92 16.76 -24.60
CA SER A 115 -0.37 15.42 -24.77
C SER A 115 1.13 15.53 -24.93
N GLY A 116 1.88 14.77 -24.15
CA GLY A 116 3.32 14.82 -24.19
C GLY A 116 3.97 13.81 -23.27
N THR A 117 5.28 13.69 -23.41
CA THR A 117 6.09 12.81 -22.57
C THR A 117 6.86 13.67 -21.57
N VAL A 118 6.78 13.32 -20.30
CA VAL A 118 7.47 14.00 -19.20
C VAL A 118 8.40 13.02 -18.48
N PRO A 119 9.60 13.44 -18.08
CA PRO A 119 10.43 12.63 -17.21
C PRO A 119 9.87 12.68 -15.79
N VAL A 120 9.71 11.51 -15.18
CA VAL A 120 9.39 11.34 -13.76
C VAL A 120 10.57 10.65 -13.09
N THR A 121 11.06 11.24 -12.00
CA THR A 121 12.24 10.77 -11.28
C THR A 121 11.87 10.53 -9.82
N VAL A 122 11.97 9.29 -9.36
CA VAL A 122 11.86 8.94 -7.94
C VAL A 122 13.27 8.86 -7.37
N PRO A 123 13.64 9.75 -6.42
CA PRO A 123 14.95 9.75 -5.79
C PRO A 123 15.23 8.44 -5.05
N GLY A 124 16.50 8.04 -5.00
CA GLY A 124 16.92 6.86 -4.26
C GLY A 124 16.50 6.86 -2.78
N SER A 125 16.44 8.03 -2.13
CA SER A 125 15.98 8.16 -0.73
C SER A 125 14.52 7.72 -0.54
N SER A 126 13.64 7.99 -1.52
CA SER A 126 12.25 7.53 -1.49
C SER A 126 12.14 6.01 -1.74
N LEU A 127 13.09 5.45 -2.49
CA LEU A 127 13.16 4.02 -2.83
C LEU A 127 13.79 3.16 -1.72
N GLU A 128 14.65 3.76 -0.90
CA GLU A 128 15.53 3.04 0.02
C GLU A 128 14.78 2.07 0.94
N THR A 129 13.69 2.52 1.57
CA THR A 129 12.91 1.67 2.48
C THR A 129 12.34 0.44 1.77
N LEU A 130 11.77 0.61 0.56
CA LEU A 130 11.24 -0.50 -0.23
C LEU A 130 12.37 -1.44 -0.65
N ALA A 131 13.43 -0.89 -1.25
CA ALA A 131 14.53 -1.66 -1.82
C ALA A 131 15.28 -2.49 -0.76
N LEU A 132 15.62 -1.88 0.39
CA LEU A 132 16.22 -2.57 1.53
C LEU A 132 15.28 -3.63 2.10
N GLY A 133 14.00 -3.29 2.27
CA GLY A 133 12.98 -4.22 2.78
C GLY A 133 12.86 -5.48 1.91
N GLN A 134 12.80 -5.33 0.59
CA GLN A 134 12.69 -6.45 -0.34
C GLN A 134 13.95 -7.32 -0.37
N CYS A 135 15.13 -6.70 -0.44
CA CYS A 135 16.38 -7.46 -0.42
C CYS A 135 16.59 -8.22 0.91
N ASN A 136 16.28 -7.61 2.05
CA ASN A 136 16.38 -8.28 3.35
C ASN A 136 15.31 -9.35 3.55
N SER A 137 14.09 -9.15 3.05
CA SER A 137 13.04 -10.18 3.03
C SER A 137 13.49 -11.41 2.23
N LEU A 138 14.11 -11.19 1.05
CA LEU A 138 14.70 -12.27 0.27
C LEU A 138 15.81 -13.00 1.04
N ALA A 139 16.72 -12.27 1.67
CA ALA A 139 17.78 -12.86 2.50
C ALA A 139 17.18 -13.71 3.64
N GLN A 140 16.14 -13.23 4.32
CA GLN A 140 15.45 -13.99 5.38
C GLN A 140 14.79 -15.27 4.84
N SER A 141 14.11 -15.19 3.69
CA SER A 141 13.54 -16.38 3.05
C SER A 141 14.60 -17.41 2.71
N LEU A 142 15.79 -16.99 2.27
CA LEU A 142 16.90 -17.90 1.98
C LEU A 142 17.49 -18.53 3.25
N ARG A 143 17.60 -17.76 4.34
CA ARG A 143 17.99 -18.29 5.66
C ARG A 143 16.99 -19.31 6.19
N ALA A 144 15.69 -19.03 6.06
CA ALA A 144 14.64 -19.98 6.42
C ALA A 144 14.73 -21.27 5.58
N GLY A 145 15.22 -21.17 4.35
CA GLY A 145 15.58 -22.32 3.48
C GLY A 145 16.90 -23.01 3.83
N GLY A 146 17.60 -22.60 4.88
CA GLY A 146 18.84 -23.22 5.37
C GLY A 146 20.14 -22.66 4.76
N LEU A 147 20.08 -21.61 3.94
CA LEU A 147 21.31 -20.98 3.43
C LEU A 147 21.96 -20.11 4.50
N GLY A 148 23.27 -20.28 4.69
CA GLY A 148 24.08 -19.38 5.51
C GLY A 148 24.44 -18.08 4.78
N ASP A 149 24.80 -17.04 5.53
CA ASP A 149 25.11 -15.70 5.00
C ASP A 149 26.17 -15.72 3.89
N LYS A 150 27.23 -16.55 4.05
CA LYS A 150 28.26 -16.71 3.02
C LYS A 150 27.68 -17.11 1.66
N ALA A 151 26.67 -17.99 1.63
CA ALA A 151 26.02 -18.41 0.38
C ALA A 151 25.04 -17.34 -0.12
N ILE A 152 24.30 -16.70 0.81
CA ILE A 152 23.32 -15.68 0.48
C ILE A 152 23.97 -14.50 -0.23
N PHE A 153 25.08 -13.99 0.33
CA PHE A 153 25.75 -12.77 -0.14
C PHE A 153 26.93 -13.01 -1.08
N ALA A 154 27.14 -14.25 -1.56
CA ALA A 154 28.18 -14.57 -2.55
C ALA A 154 27.76 -14.25 -4.00
N GLU A 155 26.47 -14.08 -4.26
CA GLU A 155 25.93 -13.84 -5.60
C GLU A 155 24.94 -12.67 -5.60
N ASP A 156 24.88 -11.96 -6.73
CA ASP A 156 23.88 -10.91 -6.94
C ASP A 156 22.51 -11.56 -7.08
N ARG A 157 21.52 -11.05 -6.35
CA ARG A 157 20.14 -11.55 -6.43
C ARG A 157 19.25 -10.50 -7.06
N ARG A 158 18.33 -10.95 -7.92
CA ARG A 158 17.51 -10.06 -8.75
C ARG A 158 16.03 -10.24 -8.41
N ILE A 159 15.34 -9.13 -8.19
CA ILE A 159 13.90 -9.07 -7.97
C ILE A 159 13.32 -8.15 -9.06
N GLU A 160 12.34 -8.62 -9.81
CA GLU A 160 11.64 -7.76 -10.78
C GLU A 160 10.57 -6.91 -10.07
N LEU A 161 10.59 -5.61 -10.33
CA LEU A 161 9.57 -4.69 -9.86
C LEU A 161 8.81 -4.10 -11.05
N ALA A 162 7.49 -4.24 -11.07
CA ALA A 162 6.65 -3.55 -12.03
C ALA A 162 6.62 -2.05 -11.73
N VAL A 163 6.79 -1.22 -12.76
CA VAL A 163 6.68 0.24 -12.66
C VAL A 163 5.28 0.65 -13.11
N THR A 164 4.50 1.20 -12.18
CA THR A 164 3.19 1.79 -12.49
C THR A 164 3.27 3.27 -12.69
N HIS A 165 2.21 3.80 -13.26
CA HIS A 165 1.96 5.20 -13.43
C HIS A 165 0.62 5.56 -12.80
N HIS A 166 0.50 6.80 -12.40
CA HIS A 166 -0.70 7.39 -11.83
C HIS A 166 -0.84 8.82 -12.35
N LEU A 167 -2.07 9.30 -12.43
CA LEU A 167 -2.38 10.64 -12.92
C LEU A 167 -3.48 11.25 -12.05
N ALA A 168 -3.26 12.49 -11.63
CA ALA A 168 -4.29 13.39 -11.16
C ALA A 168 -4.28 14.62 -12.05
N TYR A 169 -5.45 15.17 -12.34
CA TYR A 169 -5.57 16.37 -13.13
C TYR A 169 -6.82 17.16 -12.73
N GLU A 170 -6.80 18.44 -13.05
CA GLU A 170 -7.94 19.33 -12.92
C GLU A 170 -8.20 20.03 -14.24
N MET A 171 -9.48 20.14 -14.60
CA MET A 171 -9.96 20.82 -15.79
C MET A 171 -11.12 21.75 -15.42
N THR A 172 -11.23 22.89 -16.09
CA THR A 172 -12.46 23.70 -16.04
C THR A 172 -13.50 23.05 -16.95
N GLY A 173 -14.78 23.06 -16.60
CA GLY A 173 -15.85 22.54 -17.46
C GLY A 173 -16.92 21.79 -16.66
N ALA A 174 -17.93 21.27 -17.35
CA ALA A 174 -18.85 20.33 -16.75
C ALA A 174 -18.10 19.00 -16.55
N ALA A 175 -18.07 18.49 -15.32
CA ALA A 175 -17.39 17.24 -15.00
C ALA A 175 -17.84 16.13 -15.96
N GLY A 176 -16.91 15.62 -16.77
CA GLY A 176 -17.16 14.50 -17.65
C GLY A 176 -17.66 13.28 -16.86
N SER A 177 -18.51 12.47 -17.49
CA SER A 177 -18.75 11.11 -17.01
C SER A 177 -17.41 10.37 -17.01
N GLY A 178 -16.96 9.90 -15.84
CA GLY A 178 -15.67 9.23 -15.71
C GLY A 178 -15.47 8.17 -16.80
N VAL A 179 -14.32 8.24 -17.49
CA VAL A 179 -13.97 7.26 -18.51
C VAL A 179 -13.98 5.87 -17.87
N PRO A 180 -14.63 4.85 -18.46
CA PRO A 180 -14.48 3.48 -18.01
C PRO A 180 -12.99 3.17 -17.94
N GLY A 181 -12.48 2.88 -16.74
CA GLY A 181 -11.06 2.61 -16.57
C GLY A 181 -10.63 1.52 -17.54
N GLU A 182 -9.58 1.79 -18.32
CA GLU A 182 -8.93 0.76 -19.13
C GLU A 182 -8.66 -0.45 -18.22
N GLY A 183 -8.92 -1.65 -18.74
CA GLY A 183 -8.72 -2.88 -17.99
C GLY A 183 -7.34 -2.88 -17.33
N LEU A 184 -7.26 -3.34 -16.08
CA LEU A 184 -5.98 -3.35 -15.37
C LEU A 184 -4.96 -4.17 -16.20
N PRO A 185 -3.76 -3.64 -16.48
CA PRO A 185 -2.73 -4.37 -17.20
C PRO A 185 -2.39 -5.67 -16.48
N PHE A 186 -2.06 -6.73 -17.23
CA PHE A 186 -1.48 -7.94 -16.66
C PHE A 186 -0.02 -7.68 -16.24
N TRP A 187 0.54 -8.56 -15.40
CA TRP A 187 1.91 -8.41 -14.91
C TRP A 187 2.94 -8.21 -16.04
N ASP A 188 2.76 -8.91 -17.15
CA ASP A 188 3.67 -8.86 -18.31
C ASP A 188 3.53 -7.59 -19.15
N ASP A 189 2.46 -6.81 -18.96
CA ASP A 189 2.24 -5.55 -19.67
C ASP A 189 3.01 -4.38 -19.01
N TYR A 190 3.44 -4.54 -17.76
CA TYR A 190 4.20 -3.53 -17.06
C TYR A 190 5.65 -3.45 -17.56
N LYS A 191 6.17 -2.22 -17.62
CA LYS A 191 7.62 -2.02 -17.64
C LYS A 191 8.20 -2.46 -16.30
N LYS A 192 9.33 -3.13 -16.31
CA LYS A 192 9.96 -3.71 -15.11
C LYS A 192 11.33 -3.10 -14.91
N VAL A 193 11.65 -2.80 -13.65
CA VAL A 193 13.00 -2.43 -13.20
C VAL A 193 13.55 -3.58 -12.35
N THR A 194 14.84 -3.87 -12.48
CA THR A 194 15.48 -4.94 -11.70
C THR A 194 16.04 -4.38 -10.40
N LEU A 195 15.50 -4.82 -9.26
CA LEU A 195 16.13 -4.60 -7.97
C LEU A 195 17.25 -5.64 -7.79
N VAL A 196 18.50 -5.17 -7.77
CA VAL A 196 19.71 -5.98 -7.62
C VAL A 196 20.18 -5.90 -6.18
N CYS A 197 19.98 -6.98 -5.43
CA CYS A 197 20.55 -7.17 -4.11
C CYS A 197 21.99 -7.67 -4.28
N GLN A 198 22.92 -6.72 -4.33
CA GLN A 198 24.31 -6.92 -4.74
C GLN A 198 25.07 -7.80 -3.73
N LYS A 199 25.87 -8.73 -4.25
CA LYS A 199 26.79 -9.56 -3.46
C LYS A 199 27.76 -8.70 -2.65
N TRP A 200 28.28 -9.27 -1.58
CA TRP A 200 29.32 -8.61 -0.79
C TRP A 200 30.65 -8.61 -1.55
N ALA A 201 31.18 -7.42 -1.81
CA ALA A 201 32.47 -7.23 -2.50
C ALA A 201 33.67 -7.11 -1.53
N GLY A 202 33.42 -6.90 -0.23
CA GLY A 202 34.46 -6.81 0.78
C GLY A 202 35.00 -8.19 1.19
N ALA A 203 36.09 -8.19 1.97
CA ALA A 203 36.55 -9.41 2.63
C ALA A 203 35.38 -10.00 3.44
N VAL A 204 35.06 -11.27 3.21
CA VAL A 204 34.10 -11.99 4.05
C VAL A 204 34.63 -11.89 5.47
N PRO A 205 33.89 -11.31 6.43
CA PRO A 205 34.31 -11.33 7.83
C PRO A 205 34.59 -12.79 8.18
N LEU A 206 35.85 -13.13 8.43
CA LEU A 206 36.21 -14.47 8.87
C LEU A 206 35.42 -14.69 10.15
N GLY A 207 34.42 -15.58 10.08
CA GLY A 207 33.57 -15.92 11.20
C GLY A 207 34.45 -16.21 12.40
N VAL A 208 34.43 -15.31 13.38
CA VAL A 208 35.24 -15.43 14.58
C VAL A 208 34.67 -16.62 15.34
N GLY A 209 35.38 -17.75 15.26
CA GLY A 209 35.13 -18.93 16.06
C GLY A 209 35.39 -18.59 17.53
N GLY A 210 34.36 -18.09 18.20
CA GLY A 210 34.37 -17.77 19.61
C GLY A 210 32.93 -17.43 19.99
N LEU A 211 32.17 -18.42 20.44
CA LEU A 211 30.80 -18.27 20.90
C LEU A 211 30.77 -17.51 22.24
N SER A 212 31.11 -16.22 22.23
CA SER A 212 30.31 -15.29 23.00
C SER A 212 29.25 -14.78 22.05
N ILE A 213 28.02 -15.12 22.33
CA ILE A 213 26.87 -14.44 21.75
C ILE A 213 27.01 -13.01 22.26
N GLY A 214 27.58 -12.10 21.47
CA GLY A 214 27.71 -10.68 21.84
C GLY A 214 26.36 -10.12 22.24
N ASP A 215 26.26 -8.98 22.92
CA ASP A 215 24.94 -8.41 23.16
C ASP A 215 24.24 -8.10 21.83
N ALA A 216 22.91 -8.22 21.79
CA ALA A 216 22.16 -7.87 20.59
C ALA A 216 22.39 -6.38 20.26
N GLU A 217 22.36 -6.03 18.98
CA GLU A 217 22.65 -4.68 18.51
C GLU A 217 21.48 -4.14 17.69
N VAL A 218 21.11 -2.88 17.93
CA VAL A 218 20.12 -2.17 17.10
C VAL A 218 20.82 -1.67 15.84
N LYS A 219 20.47 -2.27 14.69
CA LYS A 219 21.06 -1.96 13.38
C LYS A 219 20.37 -0.80 12.68
N HIS A 220 19.07 -0.66 12.88
CA HIS A 220 18.30 0.44 12.31
C HIS A 220 17.20 0.89 13.28
N ALA A 221 16.94 2.18 13.30
CA ALA A 221 15.82 2.76 14.00
C ALA A 221 15.27 3.94 13.20
N SER A 222 13.96 3.96 12.98
CA SER A 222 13.25 5.07 12.34
C SER A 222 12.14 5.58 13.25
N LEU A 223 11.86 6.87 13.14
CA LEU A 223 10.75 7.54 13.81
C LEU A 223 9.98 8.34 12.78
N SER A 224 8.69 8.12 12.73
CA SER A 224 7.70 8.92 11.99
C SER A 224 6.78 9.59 12.99
N LEU A 225 6.46 10.85 12.72
CA LEU A 225 5.56 11.66 13.52
C LEU A 225 4.33 11.98 12.68
N LEU A 226 3.15 11.81 13.27
CA LEU A 226 1.88 12.27 12.71
C LEU A 226 1.20 13.21 13.70
N GLU A 227 0.92 14.41 13.25
CA GLU A 227 0.17 15.40 14.01
C GLU A 227 -1.33 15.09 13.94
N GLN A 228 -2.01 15.19 15.07
CA GLN A 228 -3.45 15.04 15.18
C GLN A 228 -4.05 16.20 15.96
N TYR A 229 -4.85 17.01 15.26
CA TYR A 229 -5.68 18.05 15.86
C TYR A 229 -7.16 17.69 15.67
N GLY A 230 -7.97 18.01 16.68
CA GLY A 230 -9.41 17.77 16.64
C GLY A 230 -10.20 19.02 17.00
N PRO A 231 -11.44 19.16 16.51
CA PRO A 231 -12.32 20.31 16.83
C PRO A 231 -12.66 20.42 18.32
N SER A 232 -12.34 19.39 19.11
CA SER A 232 -12.42 19.39 20.57
C SER A 232 -11.15 19.95 21.24
N GLY A 233 -10.29 20.67 20.52
CA GLY A 233 -9.09 21.29 21.07
C GLY A 233 -8.00 20.35 21.60
N LEU A 234 -8.05 19.07 21.23
CA LEU A 234 -7.05 18.08 21.65
C LEU A 234 -5.93 18.00 20.61
N CYS A 235 -4.76 18.53 20.96
CA CYS A 235 -3.52 18.31 20.23
C CYS A 235 -2.83 17.04 20.70
N LYS A 236 -2.57 16.13 19.75
CA LYS A 236 -1.78 14.93 19.98
C LYS A 236 -0.77 14.75 18.86
N ILE A 237 0.39 14.21 19.21
CA ILE A 237 1.31 13.63 18.24
C ILE A 237 1.30 12.12 18.38
N VAL A 238 1.29 11.42 17.24
CA VAL A 238 1.46 9.97 17.17
C VAL A 238 2.89 9.71 16.68
N LEU A 239 3.66 9.03 17.53
CA LEU A 239 5.04 8.67 17.29
C LEU A 239 5.09 7.19 16.95
N SER A 240 5.30 6.88 15.68
CA SER A 240 5.39 5.51 15.18
C SER A 240 6.78 5.24 14.63
N GLY A 241 7.24 4.00 14.65
CA GLY A 241 8.57 3.71 14.13
C GLY A 241 8.85 2.23 14.00
N VAL A 242 10.04 1.96 13.45
CA VAL A 242 10.56 0.61 13.27
C VAL A 242 11.93 0.54 13.92
N ILE A 243 12.14 -0.49 14.73
CA ILE A 243 13.46 -0.86 15.26
C ILE A 243 13.85 -2.20 14.64
N GLN A 244 15.05 -2.28 14.10
CA GLN A 244 15.62 -3.50 13.57
C GLN A 244 16.87 -3.86 14.36
N THR A 245 16.97 -5.12 14.77
CA THR A 245 18.11 -5.67 15.50
C THR A 245 18.86 -6.69 14.64
N ASP A 246 20.05 -7.07 15.09
CA ASP A 246 20.83 -8.15 14.48
C ASP A 246 20.26 -9.55 14.80
N ARG A 247 19.35 -9.65 15.78
CA ARG A 247 18.71 -10.88 16.25
C ARG A 247 17.19 -10.77 16.35
N ALA A 248 16.50 -11.87 16.09
CA ALA A 248 15.08 -11.98 16.39
C ALA A 248 14.87 -12.06 17.90
N ASP A 249 13.63 -11.88 18.35
CA ASP A 249 13.21 -12.01 19.74
C ASP A 249 14.03 -11.14 20.71
N THR A 250 14.56 -10.01 20.22
CA THR A 250 15.38 -9.10 21.00
C THR A 250 14.50 -8.05 21.63
N GLU A 251 14.52 -7.95 22.96
CA GLU A 251 13.87 -6.87 23.68
C GLU A 251 14.69 -5.57 23.55
N VAL A 252 14.09 -4.54 22.96
CA VAL A 252 14.67 -3.21 22.83
C VAL A 252 13.89 -2.22 23.68
N ARG A 253 14.57 -1.61 24.64
CA ARG A 253 14.03 -0.55 25.49
C ARG A 253 14.50 0.80 25.02
N PHE A 254 13.60 1.77 24.92
CA PHE A 254 13.90 3.13 24.46
C PHE A 254 12.99 4.17 25.12
N ARG A 255 13.28 5.46 24.93
CA ARG A 255 12.42 6.57 25.35
C ARG A 255 12.49 7.72 24.34
N TYR A 256 11.51 8.60 24.37
CA TYR A 256 11.55 9.83 23.59
C TYR A 256 12.29 10.93 24.33
N LYS A 257 13.06 11.74 23.60
CA LYS A 257 13.71 12.96 24.08
C LYS A 257 13.24 14.12 23.22
N ASN A 258 12.79 15.20 23.84
CA ASN A 258 12.46 16.43 23.12
C ASN A 258 13.64 17.41 23.10
N GLN A 259 13.49 18.54 22.40
CA GLN A 259 14.51 19.57 22.26
C GLN A 259 14.97 20.20 23.59
N GLU A 260 14.07 20.34 24.58
CA GLU A 260 14.43 20.82 25.93
C GLU A 260 15.13 19.74 26.80
N GLY A 261 15.31 18.54 26.24
CA GLY A 261 15.96 17.42 26.90
C GLY A 261 15.07 16.64 27.87
N ARG A 262 13.77 16.93 27.92
CA ARG A 262 12.80 16.14 28.69
C ARG A 262 12.67 14.75 28.10
N LEU A 263 12.51 13.76 28.97
CA LEU A 263 12.44 12.35 28.61
C LEU A 263 11.05 11.79 28.89
N SER A 264 10.54 10.94 27.99
CA SER A 264 9.32 10.17 28.24
C SER A 264 9.56 9.00 29.19
N ALA A 265 8.47 8.28 29.52
CA ALA A 265 8.56 6.92 30.05
C ALA A 265 9.34 6.00 29.10
N VAL A 266 9.91 4.92 29.66
CA VAL A 266 10.62 3.90 28.90
C VAL A 266 9.61 2.95 28.27
N HIS A 267 9.74 2.73 26.97
CA HIS A 267 8.99 1.76 26.18
C HIS A 267 9.83 0.52 25.92
N SER A 268 9.17 -0.61 25.69
CA SER A 268 9.81 -1.87 25.32
C SER A 268 9.11 -2.48 24.11
N VAL A 269 9.90 -2.99 23.17
CA VAL A 269 9.42 -3.72 22.00
C VAL A 269 10.27 -4.95 21.79
N THR A 270 9.70 -6.04 21.30
CA THR A 270 10.43 -7.27 20.98
C THR A 270 10.44 -7.45 19.47
N THR A 271 11.62 -7.69 18.90
CA THR A 271 11.73 -7.95 17.46
C THR A 271 11.17 -9.31 17.09
N ASP A 272 10.50 -9.38 15.94
CA ASP A 272 9.95 -10.62 15.41
C ASP A 272 11.03 -11.49 14.72
N HIS A 273 10.61 -12.56 14.05
CA HIS A 273 11.51 -13.42 13.27
C HIS A 273 12.20 -12.69 12.10
N ALA A 274 11.65 -11.57 11.64
CA ALA A 274 12.28 -10.66 10.68
C ALA A 274 13.28 -9.70 11.33
N LYS A 275 13.53 -9.86 12.65
CA LYS A 275 14.41 -9.01 13.47
C LYS A 275 13.93 -7.56 13.51
N THR A 276 12.63 -7.35 13.33
CA THR A 276 12.01 -6.03 13.30
C THR A 276 10.94 -5.91 14.37
N ALA A 277 10.81 -4.73 14.95
CA ALA A 277 9.72 -4.37 15.84
C ALA A 277 9.10 -3.06 15.36
N MET A 278 7.77 -3.03 15.24
CA MET A 278 7.01 -1.82 14.97
C MET A 278 6.33 -1.35 16.26
N PHE A 279 6.24 -0.03 16.45
CA PHE A 279 5.54 0.55 17.59
C PHE A 279 4.80 1.82 17.18
N SER A 280 3.83 2.21 18.01
CA SER A 280 3.10 3.46 17.90
C SER A 280 2.69 3.94 19.28
N HIS A 281 3.05 5.17 19.64
CA HIS A 281 2.71 5.79 20.92
C HIS A 281 2.10 7.16 20.70
N GLN A 282 1.18 7.56 21.57
CA GLN A 282 0.53 8.87 21.50
C GLN A 282 0.94 9.76 22.66
N TYR A 283 1.21 11.03 22.35
CA TYR A 283 1.48 12.06 23.35
C TYR A 283 0.51 13.22 23.17
N ARG A 284 -0.08 13.67 24.28
CA ARG A 284 -0.83 14.92 24.30
C ARG A 284 0.16 16.07 24.37
N ILE A 285 0.01 17.01 23.45
CA ILE A 285 0.71 18.28 23.48
C ILE A 285 -0.15 19.23 24.30
N LYS A 286 0.46 19.86 25.31
CA LYS A 286 -0.24 20.82 26.16
C LYS A 286 -0.52 22.05 25.30
N ASN A 287 -1.75 22.57 25.33
CA ASN A 287 -2.04 23.84 24.67
C ASN A 287 -1.19 24.95 25.31
N ASN A 288 -0.50 25.74 24.49
CA ASN A 288 0.22 26.94 24.89
C ASN A 288 -0.66 28.18 24.63
N TYR A 289 -1.86 28.18 25.22
CA TYR A 289 -2.74 29.34 25.22
C TYR A 289 -2.20 30.39 26.20
N ASP A 290 -1.97 31.60 25.68
CA ASP A 290 -1.62 32.75 26.48
C ASP A 290 -2.87 33.59 26.78
N ALA A 291 -3.41 33.40 27.98
CA ALA A 291 -4.60 34.11 28.43
C ALA A 291 -4.41 35.63 28.56
N GLU A 292 -3.18 36.12 28.65
CA GLU A 292 -2.89 37.55 28.76
C GLU A 292 -2.98 38.25 27.40
N HIS A 293 -2.67 37.52 26.31
CA HIS A 293 -2.65 38.06 24.95
C HIS A 293 -3.78 37.55 24.05
N ASP A 294 -4.57 36.57 24.50
CA ASP A 294 -5.68 35.95 23.74
C ASP A 294 -5.24 35.42 22.36
N VAL A 295 -4.06 34.78 22.32
CA VAL A 295 -3.48 34.20 21.11
C VAL A 295 -3.16 32.72 21.34
N ASP A 296 -3.67 31.86 20.46
CA ASP A 296 -3.21 30.47 20.31
C ASP A 296 -1.89 30.49 19.53
N TRP A 297 -0.80 30.12 20.21
CA TRP A 297 0.49 29.97 19.55
C TRP A 297 0.58 28.58 18.92
N ALA A 298 1.07 28.50 17.69
CA ALA A 298 1.45 27.22 17.11
C ALA A 298 2.57 26.59 17.97
N GLU A 299 2.32 25.40 18.51
CA GLU A 299 3.33 24.64 19.24
C GLU A 299 4.20 23.90 18.23
N SER A 300 5.46 24.33 18.12
CA SER A 300 6.48 23.64 17.33
C SER A 300 7.51 22.96 18.23
N GLY A 301 7.98 21.78 17.82
CA GLY A 301 9.06 21.12 18.54
C GLY A 301 9.72 19.96 17.81
N PHE A 302 10.85 19.50 18.36
CA PHE A 302 11.56 18.32 17.89
C PHE A 302 11.51 17.17 18.91
N VAL A 303 11.33 15.96 18.41
CA VAL A 303 11.37 14.72 19.19
C VAL A 303 12.21 13.66 18.50
N ARG A 304 12.93 12.85 19.27
CA ARG A 304 13.66 11.68 18.77
C ARG A 304 13.62 10.52 19.75
N ILE A 305 13.99 9.34 19.29
CA ILE A 305 14.20 8.17 20.14
C ILE A 305 15.64 8.16 20.67
N VAL A 306 15.79 7.76 21.92
CA VAL A 306 17.07 7.43 22.56
C VAL A 306 16.96 6.03 23.16
N GLY A 307 17.88 5.15 22.79
CA GLY A 307 17.97 3.80 23.30
C GLY A 307 18.30 3.75 24.80
N VAL A 308 17.75 2.75 25.49
CA VAL A 308 17.96 2.49 26.93
C VAL A 308 18.64 1.15 27.15
N SER A 309 18.19 0.09 26.47
CA SER A 309 18.87 -1.22 26.53
C SER A 309 20.06 -1.33 25.57
N HIS A 310 20.04 -0.55 24.49
CA HIS A 310 21.10 -0.50 23.47
C HIS A 310 21.43 0.96 23.17
N ASP A 311 22.67 1.27 22.78
CA ASP A 311 23.08 2.64 22.43
C ASP A 311 22.68 2.96 20.97
N PHE A 312 21.58 3.67 20.79
CA PHE A 312 21.14 4.16 19.49
C PHE A 312 20.29 5.43 19.64
N ARG A 313 20.16 6.18 18.53
CA ARG A 313 19.30 7.38 18.45
C ARG A 313 18.77 7.56 17.04
N THR A 314 17.54 8.04 16.91
CA THR A 314 16.97 8.44 15.62
C THR A 314 17.36 9.88 15.28
N PRO A 315 17.22 10.30 14.00
CA PRO A 315 17.10 11.72 13.66
C PRO A 315 15.98 12.40 14.44
N TRP A 316 16.04 13.73 14.53
CA TRP A 316 14.96 14.54 15.06
C TRP A 316 13.79 14.54 14.08
N ALA A 317 12.59 14.27 14.59
CA ALA A 317 11.33 14.51 13.92
C ALA A 317 10.75 15.85 14.42
N GLU A 318 10.39 16.72 13.49
CA GLU A 318 9.77 18.01 13.76
C GLU A 318 8.26 17.89 13.76
N TYR A 319 7.59 18.71 14.58
CA TYR A 319 6.15 18.94 14.53
C TYR A 319 5.84 20.42 14.70
N THR A 320 4.72 20.87 14.14
CA THR A 320 4.14 22.21 14.32
C THR A 320 2.63 22.09 14.33
N MET A 321 2.00 22.44 15.46
CA MET A 321 0.56 22.23 15.67
C MET A 321 -0.12 23.48 16.18
N GLU A 322 -1.25 23.85 15.58
CA GLU A 322 -2.14 24.88 16.12
C GLU A 322 -3.15 24.23 17.07
N CYS A 323 -3.04 24.53 18.36
CA CYS A 323 -3.86 23.95 19.41
C CYS A 323 -4.92 24.94 19.86
N VAL A 324 -6.19 24.61 19.66
CA VAL A 324 -7.34 25.41 20.11
C VAL A 324 -7.87 24.84 21.43
N GLU A 325 -8.49 25.62 22.32
CA GLU A 325 -9.18 25.04 23.50
C GLU A 325 -10.45 24.24 23.14
N PRO A 326 -10.78 23.16 23.86
CA PRO A 326 -12.07 22.50 23.74
C PRO A 326 -13.20 23.46 24.14
N GLY A 327 -14.13 23.74 23.23
CA GLY A 327 -15.43 24.29 23.61
C GLY A 327 -16.16 23.35 24.60
N ALA A 328 -17.04 23.92 25.43
CA ALA A 328 -17.75 23.21 26.50
C ALA A 328 -18.31 21.83 26.05
N THR A 329 -17.92 20.79 26.79
CA THR A 329 -18.08 19.37 26.43
C THR A 329 -19.44 18.83 26.85
N ASP A 330 -20.51 19.22 26.16
CA ASP A 330 -21.82 18.58 26.32
C ASP A 330 -22.36 18.12 24.97
N LEU A 331 -21.83 16.97 24.50
CA LEU A 331 -22.42 15.98 23.58
C LEU A 331 -21.29 15.08 23.06
N GLN A 332 -20.82 14.11 23.87
CA GLN A 332 -19.88 13.10 23.38
C GLN A 332 -20.59 12.16 22.41
N THR A 333 -20.46 12.44 21.12
CA THR A 333 -20.76 11.47 20.08
C THR A 333 -19.70 10.37 20.15
N VAL A 334 -20.09 9.14 20.52
CA VAL A 334 -19.20 7.97 20.47
C VAL A 334 -18.84 7.73 19.00
N LEU A 335 -17.67 8.21 18.58
CA LEU A 335 -17.18 8.06 17.22
C LEU A 335 -16.77 6.60 17.00
N ARG A 336 -17.51 5.92 16.12
CA ARG A 336 -17.25 4.53 15.72
C ARG A 336 -15.86 4.41 15.07
N PRO A 337 -15.09 3.35 15.33
CA PRO A 337 -13.79 3.13 14.69
C PRO A 337 -13.95 2.95 13.17
N GLU A 338 -12.92 3.33 12.40
CA GLU A 338 -12.82 3.01 10.98
C GLU A 338 -12.20 1.62 10.81
N VAL A 339 -12.69 0.83 9.84
CA VAL A 339 -12.22 -0.54 9.63
C VAL A 339 -11.88 -0.82 8.17
N LYS A 340 -10.82 -1.59 7.94
CA LYS A 340 -10.41 -2.09 6.61
C LYS A 340 -10.12 -3.59 6.67
N MET A 341 -10.25 -4.27 5.54
CA MET A 341 -9.99 -5.71 5.42
C MET A 341 -9.16 -6.01 4.17
N GLN A 342 -8.23 -6.94 4.30
CA GLN A 342 -7.39 -7.48 3.22
C GLN A 342 -7.36 -9.00 3.26
N VAL A 343 -7.21 -9.62 2.09
CA VAL A 343 -7.11 -11.06 1.91
C VAL A 343 -5.87 -11.36 1.07
N VAL A 344 -5.02 -12.27 1.53
CA VAL A 344 -3.76 -12.65 0.88
C VAL A 344 -3.71 -14.17 0.72
N ALA A 345 -3.33 -14.66 -0.46
CA ALA A 345 -3.05 -16.08 -0.69
C ALA A 345 -1.65 -16.43 -0.18
N LEU A 346 -1.51 -17.49 0.63
CA LEU A 346 -0.22 -17.90 1.21
C LEU A 346 0.36 -19.12 0.48
N GLU A 347 -0.38 -20.22 0.51
CA GLU A 347 0.10 -21.52 0.06
C GLU A 347 -0.68 -22.00 -1.16
N LYS A 348 -0.08 -22.87 -1.97
CA LYS A 348 -0.74 -23.53 -3.10
C LYS A 348 -0.61 -25.05 -2.98
N VAL A 349 -1.68 -25.76 -3.33
CA VAL A 349 -1.76 -27.21 -3.35
C VAL A 349 -2.18 -27.70 -4.74
N MET A 350 -1.71 -28.88 -5.13
CA MET A 350 -2.17 -29.54 -6.35
C MET A 350 -3.52 -30.21 -6.11
N VAL A 351 -4.54 -29.81 -6.89
CA VAL A 351 -5.88 -30.42 -6.89
C VAL A 351 -6.17 -30.96 -8.29
N GLY A 352 -6.06 -32.28 -8.45
CA GLY A 352 -6.06 -32.88 -9.78
C GLY A 352 -4.86 -32.41 -10.59
N ARG A 353 -5.08 -31.77 -11.75
CA ARG A 353 -4.04 -31.21 -12.63
C ARG A 353 -3.92 -29.68 -12.56
N GLN A 354 -4.46 -29.06 -11.52
CA GLN A 354 -4.43 -27.61 -11.33
C GLN A 354 -3.76 -27.26 -10.00
N LEU A 355 -3.01 -26.15 -9.98
CA LEU A 355 -2.41 -25.58 -8.80
C LEU A 355 -3.38 -24.56 -8.20
N CYS A 356 -3.89 -24.83 -7.01
CA CYS A 356 -4.94 -24.08 -6.34
C CYS A 356 -4.39 -23.42 -5.07
N VAL A 357 -4.92 -22.26 -4.65
CA VAL A 357 -4.54 -21.66 -3.37
C VAL A 357 -5.09 -22.52 -2.22
N ASP A 358 -4.26 -23.02 -1.32
CA ASP A 358 -4.71 -23.86 -0.19
C ASP A 358 -5.16 -23.00 0.99
N THR A 359 -4.33 -22.04 1.39
CA THR A 359 -4.57 -21.22 2.58
C THR A 359 -4.54 -19.73 2.22
N ILE A 360 -5.52 -19.00 2.74
CA ILE A 360 -5.55 -17.53 2.68
C ILE A 360 -5.38 -16.95 4.10
N ARG A 361 -4.76 -15.78 4.17
CA ARG A 361 -4.64 -14.97 5.38
C ARG A 361 -5.49 -13.70 5.25
N LEU A 362 -6.27 -13.46 6.27
CA LEU A 362 -7.19 -12.33 6.42
C LEU A 362 -6.55 -11.33 7.38
N TYR A 363 -6.52 -10.06 6.98
CA TYR A 363 -6.02 -8.96 7.79
C TYR A 363 -7.16 -7.95 7.98
N GLY A 364 -7.47 -7.64 9.23
CA GLY A 364 -8.45 -6.65 9.65
C GLY A 364 -7.69 -5.52 10.32
N MET A 365 -7.95 -4.27 9.90
CA MET A 365 -7.35 -3.08 10.49
C MET A 365 -8.45 -2.26 11.12
N ILE A 366 -8.25 -1.85 12.38
CA ILE A 366 -9.18 -1.03 13.16
C ILE A 366 -8.46 0.27 13.51
N VAL A 367 -8.97 1.41 13.06
CA VAL A 367 -8.45 2.74 13.38
C VAL A 367 -9.43 3.41 14.34
N GLY A 368 -8.99 3.68 15.57
CA GLY A 368 -9.84 4.33 16.55
C GLY A 368 -10.15 5.77 16.14
N ARG A 369 -11.42 6.18 16.26
CA ARG A 369 -11.85 7.58 16.10
C ARG A 369 -12.20 8.24 17.44
N GLY A 370 -12.02 7.48 18.51
CA GLY A 370 -12.34 7.71 19.91
C GLY A 370 -11.98 6.43 20.68
N PRO A 371 -12.11 6.42 22.02
CA PRO A 371 -11.93 5.20 22.80
C PRO A 371 -12.95 4.14 22.37
N ALA A 372 -12.46 2.97 21.96
CA ALA A 372 -13.28 1.82 21.62
C ALA A 372 -12.57 0.52 22.01
N SER A 373 -13.31 -0.39 22.63
CA SER A 373 -12.85 -1.72 23.06
C SER A 373 -13.93 -2.76 22.77
N GLY A 374 -13.50 -4.00 22.55
CA GLY A 374 -14.40 -5.14 22.36
C GLY A 374 -13.72 -6.26 21.60
N TYR A 375 -14.46 -6.94 20.70
CA TYR A 375 -13.94 -8.06 19.92
C TYR A 375 -14.09 -7.82 18.43
N ALA A 376 -13.15 -8.36 17.65
CA ALA A 376 -13.16 -8.27 16.21
C ALA A 376 -12.89 -9.64 15.59
N GLY A 377 -13.43 -9.87 14.39
CA GLY A 377 -13.30 -11.16 13.71
C GLY A 377 -13.84 -11.14 12.30
N PHE A 378 -13.46 -12.15 11.53
CA PHE A 378 -13.87 -12.33 10.16
C PHE A 378 -15.06 -13.28 10.10
N VAL A 379 -16.03 -12.94 9.27
CA VAL A 379 -17.25 -13.74 9.06
C VAL A 379 -17.41 -14.01 7.57
N GLY A 380 -17.81 -15.21 7.20
CA GLY A 380 -18.07 -15.58 5.82
C GLY A 380 -19.00 -16.77 5.70
N ASN A 381 -19.26 -17.20 4.46
CA ASN A 381 -20.05 -18.41 4.22
C ASN A 381 -19.36 -19.60 4.89
N ASP A 382 -20.03 -20.18 5.89
CA ASP A 382 -19.56 -21.27 6.76
C ASP A 382 -18.20 -21.04 7.43
N TYR A 383 -17.85 -19.78 7.69
CA TYR A 383 -16.60 -19.42 8.34
C TYR A 383 -16.80 -18.32 9.37
N LEU A 384 -16.23 -18.54 10.54
CA LEU A 384 -16.12 -17.56 11.60
C LEU A 384 -14.71 -17.71 12.18
N SER A 385 -13.90 -16.65 12.11
CA SER A 385 -12.60 -16.67 12.78
C SER A 385 -12.80 -16.67 14.29
N LYS A 386 -11.77 -17.12 15.03
CA LYS A 386 -11.72 -16.86 16.47
C LYS A 386 -11.81 -15.34 16.71
N PRO A 387 -12.69 -14.85 17.60
CA PRO A 387 -12.73 -13.44 17.94
C PRO A 387 -11.43 -13.02 18.64
N GLU A 388 -10.87 -11.88 18.26
CA GLU A 388 -9.71 -11.26 18.90
C GLU A 388 -10.13 -9.99 19.64
N ALA A 389 -9.70 -9.86 20.89
CA ALA A 389 -9.96 -8.65 21.66
C ALA A 389 -9.15 -7.48 21.09
N TYR A 390 -9.74 -6.30 21.06
CA TYR A 390 -9.04 -5.07 20.67
C TYR A 390 -9.39 -3.93 21.63
N ALA A 391 -8.48 -2.98 21.73
CA ALA A 391 -8.69 -1.69 22.36
C ALA A 391 -7.93 -0.64 21.55
N VAL A 392 -8.61 0.43 21.15
CA VAL A 392 -8.02 1.53 20.38
C VAL A 392 -8.51 2.86 20.93
N GLN A 393 -7.59 3.83 20.99
CA GLN A 393 -7.89 5.24 21.18
C GLN A 393 -8.00 5.95 19.83
N GLN A 394 -8.40 7.23 19.85
CA GLN A 394 -8.41 8.07 18.65
C GLN A 394 -7.03 8.05 17.97
N GLY A 395 -6.97 7.63 16.72
CA GLY A 395 -5.76 7.54 15.90
C GLY A 395 -4.94 6.26 16.08
N GLU A 396 -5.23 5.42 17.08
CA GLU A 396 -4.54 4.14 17.25
C GLU A 396 -5.03 3.12 16.24
N VAL A 397 -4.12 2.22 15.85
CA VAL A 397 -4.40 1.15 14.90
C VAL A 397 -4.21 -0.20 15.57
N ALA A 398 -5.24 -1.04 15.53
CA ALA A 398 -5.15 -2.44 15.93
C ALA A 398 -5.30 -3.35 14.70
N PHE A 399 -4.56 -4.45 14.69
CA PHE A 399 -4.63 -5.47 13.64
C PHE A 399 -5.22 -6.76 14.19
N VAL A 400 -6.06 -7.39 13.37
CA VAL A 400 -6.65 -8.71 13.63
C VAL A 400 -6.27 -9.61 12.47
N VAL A 401 -5.75 -10.79 12.75
CA VAL A 401 -5.24 -11.70 11.71
C VAL A 401 -5.90 -13.07 11.85
N ALA A 402 -6.38 -13.63 10.75
CA ALA A 402 -6.89 -15.00 10.74
C ALA A 402 -6.46 -15.75 9.49
N GLU A 403 -6.36 -17.06 9.60
CA GLU A 403 -6.12 -17.93 8.47
C GLU A 403 -7.38 -18.74 8.15
N ARG A 404 -7.59 -18.99 6.86
CA ARG A 404 -8.68 -19.83 6.36
C ARG A 404 -8.15 -20.75 5.28
N LYS A 405 -8.36 -22.06 5.47
CA LYS A 405 -8.15 -23.04 4.40
C LYS A 405 -9.28 -22.99 3.39
N LEU A 406 -8.92 -23.06 2.11
CA LEU A 406 -9.82 -23.21 0.98
C LEU A 406 -10.09 -24.70 0.78
N ASN A 407 -11.37 -25.07 0.73
CA ASN A 407 -11.76 -26.44 0.49
C ASN A 407 -12.02 -26.65 -1.00
N TRP A 408 -11.05 -27.24 -1.68
CA TRP A 408 -11.21 -27.67 -3.06
C TRP A 408 -11.74 -29.10 -3.08
N GLN A 409 -13.00 -29.26 -3.51
CA GLN A 409 -13.52 -30.59 -3.75
C GLN A 409 -12.71 -31.24 -4.89
N ALA A 410 -12.07 -32.37 -4.58
CA ALA A 410 -11.51 -33.26 -5.58
C ALA A 410 -12.67 -33.68 -6.50
N ASP A 411 -12.48 -33.54 -7.81
CA ASP A 411 -13.46 -34.07 -8.75
C ASP A 411 -13.33 -35.60 -8.71
N PRO A 412 -14.35 -36.34 -8.23
CA PRO A 412 -14.24 -37.79 -8.05
C PRO A 412 -14.05 -38.54 -9.38
N GLN A 413 -14.25 -37.90 -10.54
CA GLN A 413 -14.05 -38.52 -11.86
C GLN A 413 -12.72 -38.15 -12.53
N ALA A 414 -11.90 -37.27 -11.94
CA ALA A 414 -10.62 -36.89 -12.52
C ALA A 414 -9.53 -37.94 -12.26
N THR A 415 -9.51 -39.00 -13.08
CA THR A 415 -8.39 -39.96 -13.08
C THR A 415 -7.23 -39.44 -13.95
N LEU A 416 -5.99 -39.81 -13.60
CA LEU A 416 -4.79 -39.44 -14.37
C LEU A 416 -4.81 -39.96 -15.82
N ALA A 417 -5.71 -40.90 -16.15
CA ALA A 417 -5.78 -41.58 -17.44
C ALA A 417 -6.69 -40.89 -18.49
N THR A 418 -7.63 -40.04 -18.07
CA THR A 418 -8.43 -39.28 -19.04
C THR A 418 -7.61 -38.11 -19.57
N GLY A 419 -7.46 -38.02 -20.89
CA GLY A 419 -6.72 -36.95 -21.58
C GLY A 419 -7.21 -35.53 -21.25
N PRO A 420 -6.61 -34.48 -21.83
CA PRO A 420 -6.95 -33.07 -21.56
C PRO A 420 -8.35 -32.74 -22.09
N SER A 421 -9.38 -33.18 -21.37
CA SER A 421 -10.78 -32.94 -21.69
C SER A 421 -11.25 -31.74 -20.88
N GLY A 422 -11.21 -30.57 -21.53
CA GLY A 422 -12.17 -29.45 -21.43
C GLY A 422 -12.65 -28.88 -20.09
N GLY A 423 -12.25 -29.39 -18.92
CA GLY A 423 -12.70 -28.89 -17.63
C GLY A 423 -12.10 -27.50 -17.35
N GLY A 424 -12.95 -26.50 -17.22
CA GLY A 424 -12.53 -25.14 -16.86
C GLY A 424 -11.72 -25.08 -15.56
N LEU A 425 -11.01 -23.97 -15.34
CA LEU A 425 -10.29 -23.73 -14.09
C LEU A 425 -11.26 -23.82 -12.91
N LYS A 426 -10.91 -24.61 -11.89
CA LYS A 426 -11.65 -24.66 -10.63
C LYS A 426 -11.64 -23.26 -10.01
N LYS A 427 -12.82 -22.78 -9.60
CA LYS A 427 -13.00 -21.50 -8.93
C LYS A 427 -13.75 -21.72 -7.62
N GLN A 428 -13.37 -20.98 -6.60
CA GLN A 428 -14.08 -20.90 -5.33
C GLN A 428 -14.34 -19.44 -5.00
N THR A 429 -15.61 -19.11 -4.79
CA THR A 429 -16.01 -17.77 -4.34
C THR A 429 -16.23 -17.82 -2.83
N LEU A 430 -15.53 -16.96 -2.11
CA LEU A 430 -15.75 -16.74 -0.69
C LEU A 430 -16.35 -15.37 -0.49
N ASP A 431 -17.46 -15.32 0.22
CA ASP A 431 -17.90 -14.05 0.76
C ASP A 431 -17.33 -13.86 2.16
N LEU A 432 -16.65 -12.74 2.37
CA LEU A 432 -15.96 -12.41 3.62
C LEU A 432 -16.35 -11.00 4.06
N ALA A 433 -16.51 -10.83 5.37
CA ALA A 433 -16.74 -9.58 6.07
C ALA A 433 -15.81 -9.50 7.29
N PHE A 434 -15.57 -8.30 7.80
CA PHE A 434 -14.82 -8.06 9.03
C PHE A 434 -15.69 -7.25 9.97
N ASN A 435 -16.02 -7.82 11.12
CA ASN A 435 -16.90 -7.21 12.11
C ASN A 435 -16.13 -6.81 13.35
N VAL A 436 -16.47 -5.65 13.89
CA VAL A 436 -15.91 -5.09 15.11
C VAL A 436 -17.06 -4.78 16.06
N THR A 437 -17.01 -5.37 17.25
CA THR A 437 -18.03 -5.27 18.30
C THR A 437 -17.53 -4.44 19.46
N GLY A 438 -18.43 -3.72 20.12
CA GLY A 438 -18.13 -3.08 21.41
C GLY A 438 -18.15 -4.07 22.57
N GLU A 439 -17.89 -3.61 23.79
CA GLU A 439 -17.96 -4.44 25.01
C GLU A 439 -19.33 -5.09 25.24
N SER A 440 -20.40 -4.48 24.75
CA SER A 440 -21.76 -5.03 24.79
C SER A 440 -22.00 -6.17 23.79
N GLY A 441 -21.03 -6.48 22.93
CA GLY A 441 -21.16 -7.44 21.83
C GLY A 441 -21.89 -6.92 20.59
N ALA A 442 -22.42 -5.69 20.62
CA ALA A 442 -23.05 -5.07 19.47
C ALA A 442 -22.01 -4.68 18.40
N ILE A 443 -22.32 -4.88 17.12
CA ILE A 443 -21.45 -4.47 16.01
C ILE A 443 -21.44 -2.93 15.95
N ILE A 444 -20.25 -2.35 16.12
CA ILE A 444 -20.04 -0.89 16.09
C ILE A 444 -19.31 -0.42 14.83
N ALA A 445 -18.61 -1.31 14.13
CA ALA A 445 -18.05 -1.06 12.81
C ALA A 445 -17.95 -2.37 12.02
N SER A 446 -18.03 -2.30 10.69
CA SER A 446 -17.91 -3.48 9.83
C SER A 446 -17.41 -3.13 8.44
N VAL A 447 -16.54 -3.97 7.89
CA VAL A 447 -16.32 -4.04 6.44
C VAL A 447 -17.43 -4.93 5.86
N PRO A 448 -18.26 -4.41 4.93
CA PRO A 448 -19.38 -5.17 4.41
C PRO A 448 -18.89 -6.42 3.68
N LYS A 449 -19.76 -7.43 3.63
CA LYS A 449 -19.53 -8.69 2.93
C LYS A 449 -19.13 -8.42 1.46
N ARG A 450 -17.96 -8.93 1.05
CA ARG A 450 -17.43 -8.85 -0.32
C ARG A 450 -17.10 -10.24 -0.83
N GLY A 451 -17.38 -10.49 -2.10
CA GLY A 451 -17.03 -11.73 -2.79
C GLY A 451 -15.59 -11.71 -3.28
N TYR A 452 -14.82 -12.72 -2.88
CA TYR A 452 -13.44 -12.96 -3.29
C TYR A 452 -13.41 -14.25 -4.12
N VAL A 453 -12.93 -14.15 -5.37
CA VAL A 453 -12.85 -15.30 -6.28
C VAL A 453 -11.42 -15.79 -6.32
N PHE A 454 -11.20 -17.03 -5.87
CA PHE A 454 -9.95 -17.75 -6.00
C PHE A 454 -10.08 -18.72 -7.17
N ALA A 455 -9.11 -18.69 -8.09
CA ALA A 455 -9.07 -19.58 -9.24
C ALA A 455 -7.78 -20.40 -9.19
N CYS A 456 -7.89 -21.68 -9.50
CA CYS A 456 -6.71 -22.50 -9.75
C CYS A 456 -6.08 -22.12 -11.10
N VAL A 457 -4.82 -22.50 -11.28
CA VAL A 457 -4.09 -22.31 -12.54
C VAL A 457 -3.55 -23.64 -13.04
N HIS A 458 -3.37 -23.79 -14.35
CA HIS A 458 -2.60 -24.92 -14.85
C HIS A 458 -1.12 -24.73 -14.46
N PRO A 459 -0.45 -25.77 -13.92
CA PRO A 459 0.98 -25.68 -13.68
C PRO A 459 1.69 -25.41 -15.01
N ALA A 460 2.57 -24.41 -15.04
CA ALA A 460 3.34 -24.11 -16.22
C ALA A 460 4.23 -25.31 -16.57
N VAL A 461 3.92 -25.99 -17.67
CA VAL A 461 4.81 -27.00 -18.22
C VAL A 461 5.98 -26.24 -18.83
N ARG A 462 7.08 -26.13 -18.08
CA ARG A 462 8.35 -25.70 -18.68
C ARG A 462 8.75 -26.78 -19.67
N VAL A 463 8.44 -26.57 -20.95
CA VAL A 463 9.03 -27.34 -22.04
C VAL A 463 10.51 -27.04 -21.99
N GLN A 464 11.29 -27.93 -21.36
CA GLN A 464 12.73 -27.92 -21.52
C GLN A 464 12.97 -28.13 -23.01
N ARG A 465 13.32 -27.06 -23.73
CA ARG A 465 13.93 -27.18 -25.06
C ARG A 465 15.20 -27.99 -24.86
N GLN A 466 15.14 -29.28 -25.15
CA GLN A 466 16.35 -30.06 -25.37
C GLN A 466 17.04 -29.38 -26.55
N GLY A 467 18.19 -28.75 -26.28
CA GLY A 467 19.02 -28.14 -27.31
C GLY A 467 19.42 -29.22 -28.32
N ALA A 468 19.10 -28.96 -29.59
CA ALA A 468 19.71 -29.64 -30.72
C ALA A 468 21.09 -29.01 -31.01
#